data_AF-A0A7X2SWG7-F1
#
_entry.id   AF-A0A7X2SWG7-F1
#
_cell.length_a   1.000
_cell.length_b   1.000
_cell.length_c   1.000
_cell.angle_alpha   90.00
_cell.angle_beta   90.00
_cell.angle_gamma   90.00
#
_symmetry.space_group_name_H-M   'P 1'
#
loop_
_entity.id
_entity.type
_entity.pdbx_description
1 polymer ?
#
loop_
_entity_poly.entity_id
_entity_poly.type
_entity_poly.pdbx_seq_one_letter_code
_entity_poly.pdbx_strand_id
1 'polypeptide(L)'
;MADKDNENKALLEPFLSVTKNSGEVIQLHPNKNNTVQPVALMRLGLFVPTLKSTARGKSGAMASTDATKELKNLTLVKAEGYEKITITGARLDMDNDFKTWAGIIQSFSRYPTKGDTVTLPFIDFVKMCGIPSA
;
A
#
# COMPACT_ATOMS: atom_id res chain seq x y z
N MET A 1 -27.22 4.19 -2.67
CA MET A 1 -25.94 3.50 -2.99
C MET A 1 -24.88 4.45 -3.58
N ALA A 2 -25.22 5.70 -3.93
CA ALA A 2 -24.30 6.67 -4.56
C ALA A 2 -23.45 7.53 -3.59
N ASP A 3 -23.65 7.41 -2.27
CA ASP A 3 -23.13 8.37 -1.29
C ASP A 3 -21.74 7.98 -0.73
N LYS A 4 -21.51 6.68 -0.50
CA LYS A 4 -20.23 6.15 0.02
C LYS A 4 -19.05 6.31 -0.94
N ASP A 5 -19.32 6.27 -2.26
CA ASP A 5 -18.28 6.44 -3.28
C ASP A 5 -17.77 7.89 -3.33
N ASN A 6 -18.59 8.86 -2.91
CA ASN A 6 -18.25 10.28 -2.93
C ASN A 6 -17.46 10.69 -1.68
N GLU A 7 -17.81 10.15 -0.51
CA GLU A 7 -17.02 10.29 0.73
C GLU A 7 -15.60 9.76 0.55
N ASN A 8 -15.46 8.55 -0.02
CA ASN A 8 -14.14 7.96 -0.25
C ASN A 8 -13.29 8.78 -1.22
N LYS A 9 -13.89 9.41 -2.25
CA LYS A 9 -13.14 10.30 -3.16
C LYS A 9 -12.63 11.55 -2.44
N ALA A 10 -13.46 12.19 -1.62
CA ALA A 10 -13.06 13.37 -0.85
C ALA A 10 -11.90 13.08 0.12
N LEU A 11 -11.87 11.87 0.70
CA LEU A 11 -10.78 11.42 1.58
C LEU A 11 -9.47 11.12 0.81
N LEU A 12 -9.55 10.79 -0.48
CA LEU A 12 -8.40 10.42 -1.30
C LEU A 12 -7.75 11.60 -2.02
N GLU A 13 -8.49 12.67 -2.31
CA GLU A 13 -7.99 13.92 -2.95
C GLU A 13 -6.69 14.48 -2.32
N PRO A 14 -6.53 14.52 -0.99
CA PRO A 14 -5.28 15.00 -0.36
C PRO A 14 -4.08 14.07 -0.58
N PHE A 15 -4.30 12.77 -0.79
CA PHE A 15 -3.24 11.80 -1.08
C PHE A 15 -2.81 11.83 -2.54
N LEU A 16 -3.72 12.27 -3.41
CA LEU A 16 -3.49 12.39 -4.84
C LEU A 16 -2.89 13.72 -5.22
N SER A 17 -2.75 14.70 -4.32
CA SER A 17 -2.27 16.04 -4.67
C SER A 17 -1.15 16.54 -3.76
N VAL A 18 -0.07 17.06 -4.35
CA VAL A 18 1.01 17.76 -3.62
C VAL A 18 1.04 19.21 -4.05
N THR A 19 1.01 20.13 -3.08
CA THR A 19 1.18 21.55 -3.32
C THR A 19 2.67 21.88 -3.31
N LYS A 20 3.23 22.29 -4.46
CA LYS A 20 4.60 22.84 -4.50
C LYS A 20 4.64 24.23 -3.83
N ASN A 21 5.83 24.71 -3.50
CA ASN A 21 6.06 26.08 -2.99
C ASN A 21 5.49 27.19 -3.92
N SER A 22 5.14 26.85 -5.17
CA SER A 22 4.48 27.72 -6.16
C SER A 22 2.95 27.77 -6.07
N GLY A 23 2.32 26.98 -5.20
CA GLY A 23 0.85 26.85 -5.11
C GLY A 23 0.21 25.92 -6.16
N GLU A 24 1.02 25.26 -7.00
CA GLU A 24 0.53 24.32 -8.00
C GLU A 24 0.17 22.96 -7.36
N VAL A 25 -1.05 22.49 -7.61
CA VAL A 25 -1.60 21.21 -7.16
C VAL A 25 -1.24 20.14 -8.18
N ILE A 26 -0.29 19.26 -7.85
CA ILE A 26 0.16 18.20 -8.76
C ILE A 26 -0.55 16.89 -8.43
N GLN A 27 -1.26 16.32 -9.40
CA GLN A 27 -1.83 14.98 -9.25
C GLN A 27 -0.75 13.89 -9.29
N LEU A 28 -0.60 13.16 -8.19
CA LEU A 28 0.28 12.01 -8.05
C LEU A 28 -0.35 10.78 -8.68
N HIS A 29 0.05 10.49 -9.92
CA HIS A 29 -0.25 9.23 -10.58
C HIS A 29 0.96 8.30 -10.45
N PRO A 30 0.80 7.10 -9.86
CA PRO A 30 1.84 6.08 -9.88
C PRO A 30 2.28 5.83 -11.33
N ASN A 31 3.56 6.00 -11.59
CA ASN A 31 4.12 5.82 -12.93
C ASN A 31 5.53 5.23 -12.83
N LYS A 32 6.15 4.92 -13.96
CA LYS A 32 7.49 4.32 -14.02
C LYS A 32 8.57 5.11 -13.25
N ASN A 33 8.39 6.42 -13.11
CA ASN A 33 9.36 7.33 -12.49
C ASN A 33 8.98 7.72 -11.04
N ASN A 34 7.70 7.62 -10.67
CA ASN A 34 7.19 7.93 -9.34
C ASN A 34 6.40 6.73 -8.79
N THR A 35 6.99 5.99 -7.86
CA THR A 35 6.34 4.86 -7.17
C THR A 35 6.37 5.09 -5.65
N VAL A 36 5.36 4.59 -4.94
CA VAL A 36 5.43 4.48 -3.49
C VAL A 36 6.53 3.47 -3.18
N GLN A 37 7.64 3.93 -2.60
CA GLN A 37 8.78 3.07 -2.34
C GLN A 37 8.38 1.92 -1.37
N PRO A 38 8.51 0.65 -1.78
CA PRO A 38 8.31 -0.52 -0.92
C PRO A 38 9.01 -0.44 0.42
N VAL A 39 10.18 0.20 0.43
CA VAL A 39 11.06 0.31 1.58
C VAL A 39 10.37 0.99 2.77
N ALA A 40 9.52 1.99 2.53
CA ALA A 40 8.77 2.65 3.61
C ALA A 40 7.76 1.71 4.27
N LEU A 41 7.06 0.88 3.49
CA LEU A 41 6.13 -0.13 4.00
C LEU A 41 6.85 -1.29 4.71
N MET A 42 8.05 -1.67 4.26
CA MET A 42 8.86 -2.67 4.97
C MET A 42 9.34 -2.17 6.34
N ARG A 43 9.65 -0.88 6.48
CA ARG A 43 10.08 -0.28 7.76
C ARG A 43 8.99 -0.28 8.82
N LEU A 44 7.72 -0.25 8.41
CA LEU A 44 6.57 -0.35 9.32
C LEU A 44 6.44 -1.71 10.01
N GLY A 45 7.09 -2.77 9.50
CA GLY A 45 6.95 -4.12 10.07
C GLY A 45 5.55 -4.72 9.89
N LEU A 46 4.81 -4.27 8.87
CA LEU A 46 3.45 -4.73 8.57
C LEU A 46 3.43 -6.18 8.08
N PHE A 47 4.44 -6.57 7.28
CA PHE A 47 4.62 -7.92 6.79
C PHE A 47 5.57 -8.69 7.70
N VAL A 48 5.11 -9.79 8.27
CA VAL A 48 5.87 -10.57 9.24
C VAL A 48 6.37 -11.87 8.60
N PRO A 49 7.63 -12.31 8.88
CA PRO A 49 8.09 -13.62 8.42
C PRO A 49 7.17 -14.74 8.88
N THR A 50 6.80 -15.62 7.95
CA THR A 50 5.91 -16.75 8.21
C THR A 50 6.70 -17.86 8.91
N LEU A 51 6.57 -17.96 10.24
CA LEU A 51 7.09 -19.12 10.99
C LEU A 51 6.15 -20.32 10.76
N LYS A 52 6.48 -21.16 9.78
CA LYS A 52 5.68 -22.33 9.36
C LYS A 52 5.45 -23.39 10.46
N SER A 53 6.12 -23.30 11.62
CA SER A 53 6.08 -24.35 12.67
C SER A 53 5.45 -23.95 14.00
N THR A 54 4.86 -22.76 14.16
CA THR A 54 4.25 -22.37 15.45
C THR A 54 2.75 -22.12 15.31
N ALA A 55 1.98 -22.46 16.36
CA ALA A 55 0.53 -22.19 16.45
C ALA A 55 0.15 -20.70 16.26
N ARG A 56 1.16 -19.80 16.26
CA ARG A 56 1.06 -18.36 15.94
C ARG A 56 1.10 -18.04 14.43
N GLY A 57 1.22 -19.06 13.57
CA GLY A 57 1.12 -18.97 12.11
C GLY A 57 -0.32 -19.03 11.58
N LYS A 58 -1.33 -18.94 12.46
CA LYS A 58 -2.73 -18.91 12.04
C LYS A 58 -3.01 -17.60 11.28
N SER A 59 -3.18 -17.74 9.96
CA SER A 59 -3.86 -16.75 9.12
C SER A 59 -5.14 -16.28 9.83
N GLY A 60 -5.33 -14.96 9.92
CA GLY A 60 -6.47 -14.34 10.59
C GLY A 60 -6.27 -13.91 12.05
N ALA A 61 -5.09 -14.09 12.64
CA ALA A 61 -4.79 -13.47 13.93
C ALA A 61 -4.77 -11.94 13.79
N MET A 62 -5.52 -11.24 14.64
CA MET A 62 -5.49 -9.78 14.71
C MET A 62 -4.10 -9.31 15.16
N ALA A 63 -3.45 -8.53 14.32
CA ALA A 63 -2.20 -7.84 14.59
C ALA A 63 -2.45 -6.34 14.71
N SER A 64 -1.58 -5.68 15.47
CA SER A 64 -1.57 -4.25 15.66
C SER A 64 -0.14 -3.77 15.51
N THR A 65 0.08 -2.82 14.60
CA THR A 65 1.38 -2.24 14.28
C THR A 65 1.35 -0.75 14.61
N ASP A 66 2.27 -0.30 15.46
CA ASP A 66 2.45 1.13 15.72
C ASP A 66 3.18 1.78 14.54
N ALA A 67 2.44 2.59 13.79
CA ALA A 67 2.93 3.31 12.62
C ALA A 67 3.24 4.78 12.93
N THR A 68 3.19 5.18 14.21
CA THR A 68 3.29 6.59 14.62
C THR A 68 4.58 7.23 14.11
N LYS A 69 5.74 6.60 14.30
CA LYS A 69 7.03 7.20 13.91
C LYS A 69 7.13 7.47 12.41
N GLU A 70 6.61 6.55 11.60
CA GLU A 70 6.68 6.62 10.14
C GLU A 70 5.63 7.59 9.57
N LEU A 71 4.40 7.59 10.11
CA LEU A 71 3.28 8.33 9.53
C LEU A 71 3.04 9.71 10.19
N LYS A 72 3.54 9.96 11.40
CA LYS A 72 3.38 11.26 12.11
C LYS A 72 3.94 12.45 11.34
N ASN A 73 4.86 12.20 10.41
CA ASN A 73 5.47 13.25 9.61
C ASN A 73 4.66 13.65 8.37
N LEU A 74 3.59 12.93 8.03
CA LEU A 74 2.72 13.28 6.91
C LEU A 74 2.02 14.63 7.17
N THR A 75 1.98 15.51 6.17
CA THR A 75 1.41 16.86 6.27
C THR A 75 -0.02 16.85 6.79
N LEU A 76 -0.84 15.92 6.29
CA LEU A 76 -2.23 15.73 6.72
C LEU A 76 -2.32 15.35 8.19
N VAL A 77 -1.50 14.39 8.62
CA VAL A 77 -1.49 13.88 10.00
C VAL A 77 -1.09 14.98 10.99
N LYS A 78 -0.14 15.84 10.62
CA LYS A 78 0.21 17.03 11.41
C LYS A 78 -0.91 18.08 11.43
N ALA A 79 -1.52 18.35 10.28
CA ALA A 79 -2.59 19.34 10.16
C ALA A 79 -3.81 18.98 11.00
N GLU A 80 -4.13 17.68 11.09
CA GLU A 80 -5.24 17.16 11.90
C GLU A 80 -4.86 16.93 13.38
N GLY A 81 -3.58 17.08 13.74
CA GLY A 81 -3.12 16.95 15.13
C GLY A 81 -3.08 15.50 15.64
N TYR A 82 -2.97 14.49 14.76
CA TYR A 82 -2.90 13.10 15.19
C TYR A 82 -1.55 12.78 15.83
N GLU A 83 -1.60 12.27 17.06
CA GLU A 83 -0.40 11.97 17.85
C GLU A 83 -0.04 10.49 17.90
N LYS A 84 -1.02 9.60 17.67
CA LYS A 84 -0.89 8.15 17.76
C LYS A 84 -1.56 7.49 16.57
N ILE A 85 -0.80 6.66 15.86
CA ILE A 85 -1.23 6.04 14.60
C ILE A 85 -0.96 4.55 14.70
N THR A 86 -2.04 3.77 14.67
CA THR A 86 -1.97 2.31 14.80
C THR A 86 -2.71 1.68 13.63
N ILE A 87 -2.06 0.72 12.97
CA ILE A 87 -2.66 -0.09 11.92
C ILE A 87 -3.09 -1.42 12.57
N THR A 88 -4.37 -1.71 12.55
CA THR A 88 -4.93 -2.97 13.07
C THR A 88 -5.56 -3.77 11.95
N GLY A 89 -5.33 -5.09 11.94
CA GLY A 89 -5.95 -5.97 10.95
C GLY A 89 -5.46 -7.40 11.05
N ALA A 90 -5.82 -8.22 10.07
CA ALA A 90 -5.23 -9.54 9.94
C ALA A 90 -3.71 -9.42 9.77
N ARG A 91 -2.96 -10.28 10.47
CA ARG A 91 -1.52 -10.35 10.33
C ARG A 91 -1.14 -10.67 8.88
N LEU A 92 -0.37 -9.80 8.25
CA LEU A 92 0.12 -9.98 6.88
C LEU A 92 1.42 -10.78 6.88
N ASP A 93 1.50 -11.72 5.96
CA ASP A 93 2.57 -12.69 5.83
C ASP A 93 3.52 -12.29 4.68
N MET A 94 4.82 -12.48 4.89
CA MET A 94 5.84 -12.11 3.91
C MET A 94 5.87 -13.06 2.69
N ASP A 95 5.36 -14.29 2.85
CA ASP A 95 5.46 -15.33 1.83
C ASP A 95 4.39 -15.19 0.73
N ASN A 96 3.23 -14.64 1.05
CA ASN A 96 2.09 -14.45 0.16
C ASN A 96 1.73 -12.96 0.02
N ASP A 97 1.43 -12.25 1.12
CA ASP A 97 0.89 -10.89 1.05
C ASP A 97 1.93 -9.89 0.52
N PHE A 98 3.15 -9.97 1.05
CA PHE A 98 4.24 -9.09 0.58
C PHE A 98 4.59 -9.36 -0.89
N LYS A 99 4.64 -10.64 -1.28
CA LYS A 99 4.91 -11.07 -2.66
C LYS A 99 3.82 -10.58 -3.63
N THR A 100 2.56 -10.72 -3.23
CA THR A 100 1.41 -10.22 -3.99
C THR A 100 1.48 -8.70 -4.14
N TRP A 101 1.77 -7.99 -3.04
CA TRP A 101 1.92 -6.55 -3.07
C TRP A 101 3.07 -6.09 -3.99
N ALA A 102 4.22 -6.77 -3.96
CA ALA A 102 5.32 -6.50 -4.89
C ALA A 102 4.92 -6.77 -6.35
N GLY A 103 4.12 -7.81 -6.60
CA GLY A 103 3.56 -8.11 -7.91
C GLY A 103 2.62 -7.02 -8.42
N ILE A 104 1.78 -6.44 -7.54
CA ILE A 104 0.92 -5.29 -7.87
C ILE A 104 1.78 -4.11 -8.30
N ILE A 105 2.77 -3.70 -7.49
CA ILE A 105 3.65 -2.57 -7.81
C ILE A 105 4.38 -2.80 -9.15
N GLN A 106 4.89 -4.00 -9.40
CA GLN A 106 5.53 -4.34 -10.67
C GLN A 106 4.55 -4.28 -11.85
N SER A 107 3.29 -4.68 -11.66
CA SER A 107 2.26 -4.64 -12.70
C SER A 107 2.02 -3.20 -13.17
N PHE A 108 1.81 -2.27 -12.23
CA PHE A 108 1.64 -0.84 -12.52
C PHE A 108 2.90 -0.20 -13.13
N SER A 109 4.09 -0.74 -12.84
CA SER A 109 5.34 -0.27 -13.43
C SER A 109 5.56 -0.77 -14.86
N ARG A 110 5.17 -2.02 -15.16
CA ARG A 110 5.50 -2.69 -16.44
C ARG A 110 4.42 -2.58 -17.50
N TYR A 111 3.15 -2.59 -17.11
CA TYR A 111 2.03 -2.62 -18.05
C TYR A 111 1.41 -1.22 -18.22
N PRO A 112 0.78 -0.94 -19.37
CA PRO A 112 0.00 0.27 -19.55
C PRO A 112 -1.10 0.36 -18.50
N THR A 113 -1.18 1.50 -17.82
CA THR A 113 -2.21 1.79 -16.83
C THR A 113 -3.35 2.57 -17.49
N LYS A 114 -4.59 2.27 -17.11
CA LYS A 114 -5.78 3.03 -17.48
C LYS A 114 -6.39 3.57 -16.21
N GLY A 115 -5.97 4.78 -15.82
CA GLY A 115 -6.30 5.36 -14.52
C GLY A 115 -5.66 4.55 -13.39
N ASP A 116 -6.50 4.05 -12.48
CA ASP A 116 -6.15 3.22 -11.33
C ASP A 116 -6.12 1.72 -11.63
N THR A 117 -6.38 1.34 -12.87
CA THR A 117 -6.52 -0.06 -13.29
C THR A 117 -5.38 -0.49 -14.22
N VAL A 118 -4.93 -1.73 -14.07
CA VAL A 118 -3.97 -2.40 -14.96
C VAL A 118 -4.56 -3.70 -15.48
N THR A 119 -4.33 -4.03 -16.76
CA THR A 119 -4.80 -5.28 -17.37
C THR A 119 -3.62 -6.06 -17.93
N LEU A 120 -3.49 -7.32 -17.53
CA LEU A 120 -2.40 -8.21 -17.87
C LEU A 120 -2.83 -9.68 -17.77
N PRO A 121 -2.13 -10.61 -18.44
CA PRO A 121 -2.33 -12.04 -18.22
C PRO A 121 -2.07 -12.42 -16.76
N PHE A 122 -2.95 -13.25 -16.19
CA PHE A 122 -2.80 -13.70 -14.79
C PHE A 122 -1.47 -14.41 -14.54
N ILE A 123 -0.97 -15.18 -15.51
CA ILE A 123 0.32 -15.87 -15.41
C ILE A 123 1.48 -14.87 -15.26
N ASP A 124 1.43 -13.74 -15.94
CA ASP A 124 2.46 -12.71 -15.81
C ASP A 124 2.41 -12.04 -14.45
N PHE A 125 1.20 -11.82 -13.91
CA PHE A 125 1.01 -11.33 -12.55
C PHE A 125 1.64 -12.28 -11.51
N VAL A 126 1.33 -13.58 -11.60
CA VAL A 126 1.88 -14.60 -10.68
C VAL A 126 3.42 -14.63 -10.72
N LYS A 127 4.02 -14.54 -11.92
CA LYS A 127 5.48 -14.44 -12.07
C LYS A 127 6.05 -13.19 -11.41
N MET A 128 5.37 -12.04 -11.51
CA MET A 128 5.78 -10.80 -10.85
C MET A 128 5.66 -10.86 -9.32
N CYS A 129 4.74 -11.68 -8.79
CA CYS A 129 4.71 -12.00 -7.36
C CYS A 129 5.88 -12.90 -6.92
N GLY A 130 6.72 -13.40 -7.82
CA GLY A 130 7.80 -14.34 -7.49
C GLY A 130 7.28 -15.71 -7.05
N ILE A 131 6.03 -16.05 -7.41
CA ILE A 131 5.43 -17.35 -7.17
C ILE A 131 5.80 -18.25 -8.36
N PRO A 132 6.32 -19.47 -8.14
CA PRO A 132 6.63 -20.38 -9.23
C PRO A 132 5.38 -20.64 -10.06
N SER A 133 5.43 -20.36 -11.37
CA SER A 133 4.41 -20.85 -12.29
C SER A 133 4.68 -22.33 -12.53
N ALA A 134 3.74 -23.19 -12.11
CA ALA A 134 3.74 -24.62 -12.43
C ALA A 134 3.67 -24.84 -13.95
#